data_AF-A0A061DCX2-F1
#
_entry.id   AF-A0A061DCX2-F1
#
_cell.length_a   1.000
_cell.length_b   1.000
_cell.length_c   1.000
_cell.angle_alpha   90.00
_cell.angle_beta   90.00
_cell.angle_gamma   90.00
#
_symmetry.space_group_name_H-M   'P 1'
#
loop_
_entity.id
_entity.type
_entity.pdbx_description
1 polymer ?
#
loop_
_entity_poly.entity_id
_entity_poly.type
_entity_poly.pdbx_seq_one_letter_code
_entity_poly.pdbx_strand_id
1 'polypeptide(L)'
;MLIEHNMPNICIKMQSLVCRYGGCCTIWESWWQQATLSSFHTYRKASHERGIWRVAPNTVHCHETNNYGHCGSFDKRFSHHSAQRGKYYTNRFYMKKCKACALWNNLSVMQCVHCLTALGDEDIRLRVVDPLCRTANSRRGETENGTVEYVMLHRCFDFTIMVHPQPSAAIHLSAVPNGTFYDIKNFRKTHVPMITKMKSRCDAIIHDVITGHAGPDYLKNSVSVNHLRGIIQAPQRGSKRRKVSDIVSEAIYGFNYPNNFSHVGMHAIVPPIKCFNLFKSPFFYPLSKVLSDLEHLSQVKAYTADEAKQLYEKDIIMEEIVDIDATFRAQYGF
;
A
#
# COMPACT_ATOMS: atom_id res chain seq x y z
N MET A 1 15.52 -11.10 -69.64
CA MET A 1 16.12 -9.92 -68.98
C MET A 1 15.20 -9.56 -67.81
N LEU A 2 15.42 -10.19 -66.66
CA LEU A 2 14.81 -9.88 -65.36
C LEU A 2 15.89 -10.20 -64.33
N ILE A 3 16.22 -9.19 -63.53
CA ILE A 3 17.39 -9.11 -62.66
C ILE A 3 17.05 -9.74 -61.31
N GLU A 4 17.97 -10.57 -60.81
CA GLU A 4 18.02 -11.13 -59.47
C GLU A 4 18.18 -10.05 -58.40
N HIS A 5 17.58 -10.26 -57.22
CA HIS A 5 18.25 -9.90 -55.96
C HIS A 5 17.92 -10.91 -54.85
N ASN A 6 18.99 -11.60 -54.45
CA ASN A 6 19.13 -12.43 -53.26
C ASN A 6 18.90 -11.64 -51.95
N MET A 7 18.25 -12.27 -50.97
CA MET A 7 18.46 -11.96 -49.55
C MET A 7 18.70 -13.26 -48.74
N PRO A 8 19.63 -13.26 -47.76
CA PRO A 8 20.12 -14.46 -47.12
C PRO A 8 19.30 -14.90 -45.90
N ASN A 9 19.39 -16.21 -45.63
CA ASN A 9 18.94 -16.90 -44.43
C ASN A 9 19.60 -16.36 -43.15
N ILE A 10 18.81 -16.10 -42.10
CA ILE A 10 19.27 -16.14 -40.71
C ILE A 10 18.38 -17.10 -39.93
N CYS A 11 18.88 -18.33 -39.79
CA CYS A 11 18.37 -19.34 -38.88
C CYS A 11 18.87 -19.01 -37.46
N ILE A 12 18.00 -18.53 -36.57
CA ILE A 12 18.33 -18.44 -35.15
C ILE A 12 18.06 -19.79 -34.49
N LYS A 13 19.14 -20.49 -34.12
CA LYS A 13 19.11 -21.63 -33.19
C LYS A 13 18.60 -21.15 -31.83
N MET A 14 17.37 -21.50 -31.47
CA MET A 14 16.96 -21.55 -30.05
C MET A 14 17.63 -22.76 -29.41
N GLN A 15 18.72 -22.53 -28.68
CA GLN A 15 19.23 -23.53 -27.74
C GLN A 15 18.32 -23.52 -26.50
N SER A 16 17.66 -24.66 -26.30
CA SER A 16 16.94 -24.99 -25.09
C SER A 16 17.91 -25.06 -23.91
N LEU A 17 17.78 -24.17 -22.93
CA LEU A 17 18.30 -24.41 -21.60
C LEU A 17 17.30 -25.31 -20.87
N VAL A 18 17.63 -26.60 -20.83
CA VAL A 18 16.98 -27.61 -19.99
C VAL A 18 17.27 -27.27 -18.54
N CYS A 19 16.25 -26.79 -17.83
CA CYS A 19 16.31 -26.66 -16.39
C CYS A 19 16.15 -28.06 -15.77
N ARG A 20 17.28 -28.66 -15.38
CA ARG A 20 17.32 -29.81 -14.47
C ARG A 20 17.02 -29.33 -13.06
N TYR A 21 15.79 -29.51 -12.59
CA TYR A 21 15.49 -29.90 -11.20
C TYR A 21 14.09 -30.50 -11.19
N GLY A 22 14.04 -31.83 -11.03
CA GLY A 22 12.80 -32.58 -10.87
C GLY A 22 12.26 -32.47 -9.44
N GLY A 23 10.95 -32.62 -9.31
CA GLY A 23 10.29 -32.89 -8.03
C GLY A 23 8.89 -32.29 -7.92
N CYS A 24 7.88 -33.15 -8.09
CA CYS A 24 6.48 -32.99 -7.64
C CYS A 24 5.71 -31.72 -8.00
N CYS A 25 5.01 -31.76 -9.14
CA CYS A 25 3.85 -30.89 -9.39
C CYS A 25 2.75 -31.68 -10.10
N THR A 26 2.13 -32.59 -9.37
CA THR A 26 0.82 -33.18 -9.68
C THR A 26 0.21 -33.55 -8.34
N ILE A 27 -1.08 -33.26 -8.12
CA ILE A 27 -1.88 -33.41 -6.87
C ILE A 27 -2.09 -32.10 -6.07
N TRP A 28 -2.33 -30.93 -6.67
CA TRP A 28 -2.88 -29.78 -5.90
C TRP A 28 -3.95 -28.94 -6.63
N GLU A 29 -4.46 -29.40 -7.79
CA GLU A 29 -5.57 -28.71 -8.49
C GLU A 29 -6.97 -29.06 -7.94
N SER A 30 -7.11 -30.14 -7.16
CA SER A 30 -8.42 -30.60 -6.68
C SER A 30 -8.92 -29.94 -5.39
N TRP A 31 -8.06 -29.28 -4.62
CA TRP A 31 -8.46 -28.65 -3.34
C TRP A 31 -9.01 -27.23 -3.49
N TRP A 32 -8.72 -26.54 -4.61
CA TRP A 32 -9.15 -25.14 -4.79
C TRP A 32 -10.58 -25.00 -5.33
N GLN A 33 -11.13 -26.04 -5.98
CA GLN A 33 -12.50 -26.01 -6.51
C GLN A 33 -13.60 -26.21 -5.44
N GLN A 34 -13.31 -26.83 -4.29
CA GLN A 34 -14.31 -27.03 -3.24
C GLN A 34 -14.40 -25.89 -2.21
N ALA A 35 -13.35 -25.08 -2.03
CA ALA A 35 -13.32 -23.99 -1.04
C ALA A 35 -13.97 -22.68 -1.52
N THR A 36 -14.16 -22.49 -2.83
CA THR A 36 -14.69 -21.23 -3.40
C THR A 36 -16.20 -21.26 -3.69
N LEU A 37 -16.84 -22.43 -3.71
CA LEU A 37 -18.28 -22.57 -3.96
C LEU A 37 -19.14 -22.65 -2.68
N SER A 38 -18.59 -22.98 -1.51
CA SER A 38 -19.37 -23.08 -0.26
C SER A 38 -19.60 -21.75 0.46
N SER A 39 -18.78 -20.72 0.18
CA SER A 39 -18.81 -19.44 0.90
C SER A 39 -19.72 -18.37 0.26
N PHE A 40 -20.20 -18.57 -0.97
CA PHE A 40 -20.99 -17.56 -1.70
C PHE A 40 -22.50 -17.79 -1.71
N HIS A 41 -22.99 -19.00 -1.41
CA HIS A 41 -24.43 -19.31 -1.46
C HIS A 41 -25.21 -19.12 -0.15
N THR A 42 -24.53 -18.96 1.00
CA THR A 42 -25.20 -18.89 2.31
C THR A 42 -25.64 -17.46 2.71
N TYR A 43 -25.24 -16.42 1.96
CA TYR A 43 -25.48 -15.02 2.36
C TYR A 43 -26.67 -14.32 1.67
N ARG A 44 -27.45 -15.02 0.83
CA ARG A 44 -28.56 -14.41 0.05
C ARG A 44 -29.98 -14.74 0.54
N LYS A 45 -30.13 -15.33 1.73
CA LYS A 45 -31.44 -15.61 2.36
C LYS A 45 -31.44 -15.24 3.85
N ALA A 46 -31.40 -13.94 4.16
CA ALA A 46 -31.76 -13.44 5.49
C ALA A 46 -32.02 -11.93 5.45
N SER A 47 -33.10 -11.52 4.80
CA SER A 47 -33.65 -10.16 4.99
C SER A 47 -35.05 -10.08 4.42
N HIS A 48 -36.01 -10.67 5.12
CA HIS A 48 -37.41 -10.28 5.01
C HIS A 48 -38.15 -10.85 6.22
N GLU A 49 -38.13 -10.12 7.34
CA GLU A 49 -39.21 -10.22 8.33
C GLU A 49 -39.25 -8.97 9.20
N ARG A 50 -40.48 -8.52 9.44
CA ARG A 50 -40.87 -7.20 9.93
C ARG A 50 -40.76 -7.19 11.46
N GLY A 51 -40.19 -6.12 12.00
CA GLY A 51 -40.21 -5.84 13.44
C GLY A 51 -40.42 -4.35 13.68
N ILE A 52 -41.62 -4.00 14.13
CA ILE A 52 -42.02 -2.66 14.56
C ILE A 52 -41.27 -2.34 15.85
N TRP A 53 -40.42 -1.31 15.85
CA TRP A 53 -39.88 -0.74 17.08
C TRP A 53 -40.72 0.46 17.49
N ARG A 54 -41.48 0.32 18.59
CA ARG A 54 -42.08 1.44 19.30
C ARG A 54 -40.98 2.22 20.01
N VAL A 55 -41.05 3.54 19.90
CA VAL A 55 -40.24 4.51 20.62
C VAL A 55 -40.68 4.53 22.08
N ALA A 56 -39.73 4.41 23.01
CA ALA A 56 -39.90 4.82 24.40
C ALA A 56 -38.85 5.89 24.71
N PRO A 57 -39.24 7.05 25.28
CA PRO A 57 -38.27 8.05 25.71
C PRO A 57 -37.80 7.67 27.10
N ASN A 58 -36.49 7.57 27.32
CA ASN A 58 -35.93 7.66 28.66
C ASN A 58 -34.62 8.43 28.63
N THR A 59 -34.69 9.58 29.27
CA THR A 59 -33.61 10.40 29.80
C THR A 59 -32.69 9.51 30.64
N VAL A 60 -31.40 9.44 30.28
CA VAL A 60 -30.39 8.80 31.12
C VAL A 60 -29.57 9.90 31.80
N HIS A 61 -29.80 10.05 33.10
CA HIS A 61 -28.87 10.71 34.01
C HIS A 61 -27.62 9.83 34.14
N CYS A 62 -26.45 10.38 33.81
CA CYS A 62 -25.17 9.76 34.13
C CYS A 62 -24.87 9.98 35.61
N HIS A 63 -24.97 8.92 36.42
CA HIS A 63 -24.35 8.86 37.74
C HIS A 63 -22.92 8.34 37.58
N GLU A 64 -21.94 9.12 38.05
CA GLU A 64 -20.58 8.67 38.30
C GLU A 64 -20.56 7.71 39.48
N THR A 65 -20.18 6.46 39.25
CA THR A 65 -19.68 5.59 40.31
C THR A 65 -18.38 4.96 39.87
N ASN A 66 -17.30 5.38 40.54
CA ASN A 66 -16.00 4.72 40.54
C ASN A 66 -16.17 3.27 41.00
N ASN A 67 -15.78 2.31 40.16
CA ASN A 67 -15.41 0.98 40.64
C ASN A 67 -14.40 0.33 39.70
N TYR A 68 -13.25 -0.02 40.29
CA TYR A 68 -12.15 -0.77 39.68
C TYR A 68 -12.62 -2.20 39.38
N GLY A 69 -13.13 -2.41 38.18
CA GLY A 69 -13.35 -3.73 37.61
C GLY A 69 -12.52 -3.85 36.33
N HIS A 70 -11.58 -4.80 36.31
CA HIS A 70 -10.87 -5.23 35.11
C HIS A 70 -11.88 -5.74 34.06
N CYS A 71 -12.47 -4.83 33.29
CA CYS A 71 -13.04 -5.16 32.00
C CYS A 71 -11.87 -5.50 31.08
N GLY A 72 -11.79 -6.76 30.65
CA GLY A 72 -11.02 -7.12 29.48
C GLY A 72 -11.36 -6.12 28.38
N SER A 73 -10.36 -5.38 27.89
CA SER A 73 -10.55 -4.38 26.85
C SER A 73 -10.92 -5.12 25.57
N PHE A 74 -12.21 -5.44 25.42
CA PHE A 74 -12.80 -5.71 24.13
C PHE A 74 -12.45 -4.51 23.29
N ASP A 75 -11.52 -4.75 22.36
CA ASP A 75 -11.06 -3.84 21.33
C ASP A 75 -12.32 -3.17 20.77
N LYS A 76 -12.62 -1.95 21.21
CA LYS A 76 -13.84 -1.23 20.86
C LYS A 76 -13.78 -1.12 19.35
N ARG A 77 -14.52 -1.99 18.64
CA ARG A 77 -14.54 -2.04 17.17
C ARG A 77 -14.63 -0.60 16.71
N PHE A 78 -13.59 -0.12 16.04
CA PHE A 78 -13.40 1.27 15.61
C PHE A 78 -14.60 1.73 14.78
N SER A 79 -15.65 2.15 15.47
CA SER A 79 -16.95 2.52 14.92
C SER A 79 -17.08 4.01 15.13
N HIS A 80 -17.06 4.75 14.04
CA HIS A 80 -17.30 6.19 14.03
C HIS A 80 -18.79 6.43 14.19
N HIS A 81 -19.19 7.06 15.30
CA HIS A 81 -20.57 7.48 15.48
C HIS A 81 -20.76 8.89 14.91
N SER A 82 -21.59 9.00 13.87
CA SER A 82 -22.04 10.30 13.37
C SER A 82 -23.24 10.76 14.15
N ALA A 83 -23.07 11.77 15.00
CA ALA A 83 -24.19 12.40 15.70
C ALA A 83 -25.19 13.04 14.71
N GLN A 84 -24.67 13.66 13.65
CA GLN A 84 -25.49 14.31 12.63
C GLN A 84 -26.38 13.32 11.85
N ARG A 85 -25.89 12.09 11.60
CA ARG A 85 -26.63 11.07 10.85
C ARG A 85 -27.29 10.01 11.75
N GLY A 86 -27.06 10.04 13.06
CA GLY A 86 -27.55 9.04 14.01
C GLY A 86 -27.14 7.60 13.66
N LYS A 87 -25.95 7.40 13.11
CA LYS A 87 -25.49 6.10 12.57
C LYS A 87 -24.03 5.82 12.89
N TYR A 88 -23.69 4.53 13.00
CA TYR A 88 -22.32 4.05 13.15
C TYR A 88 -21.72 3.65 11.81
N TYR A 89 -20.46 4.02 11.60
CA TYR A 89 -19.68 3.73 10.41
C TYR A 89 -18.40 3.00 10.79
N THR A 90 -17.92 2.12 9.93
CA THR A 90 -16.65 1.40 10.14
C THR A 90 -15.72 1.64 8.96
N ASN A 91 -14.42 1.77 9.22
CA ASN A 91 -13.39 1.95 8.19
C ASN A 91 -13.33 0.79 7.17
N ARG A 92 -13.95 -0.35 7.48
CA ARG A 92 -14.10 -1.49 6.59
C ARG A 92 -15.00 -1.18 5.38
N PHE A 93 -16.10 -0.47 5.61
CA PHE A 93 -17.12 -0.23 4.58
C PHE A 93 -17.25 1.23 4.20
N TYR A 94 -16.77 2.15 5.03
CA TYR A 94 -16.97 3.58 4.85
C TYR A 94 -15.66 4.34 4.98
N MET A 95 -15.54 5.41 4.19
CA MET A 95 -14.42 6.34 4.21
C MET A 95 -14.96 7.75 3.92
N LYS A 96 -14.18 8.78 4.24
CA LYS A 96 -14.49 10.17 3.88
C LYS A 96 -13.93 10.47 2.48
N LYS A 97 -14.79 10.86 1.53
CA LYS A 97 -14.38 11.29 0.18
C LYS A 97 -14.30 12.81 0.14
N CYS A 98 -13.10 13.36 -0.02
CA CYS A 98 -12.90 14.81 -0.01
C CYS A 98 -13.64 15.46 -1.19
N LYS A 99 -14.50 16.43 -0.90
CA LYS A 99 -15.23 17.18 -1.95
C LYS A 99 -14.33 18.02 -2.87
N ALA A 100 -13.15 18.43 -2.40
CA ALA A 100 -12.24 19.28 -3.17
C ALA A 100 -11.36 18.49 -4.16
N CYS A 101 -10.75 17.38 -3.71
CA CYS A 101 -9.83 16.59 -4.52
C CYS A 101 -10.34 15.18 -4.88
N ALA A 102 -11.56 14.83 -4.47
CA ALA A 102 -12.17 13.50 -4.64
C ALA A 102 -11.42 12.33 -3.96
N LEU A 103 -10.34 12.57 -3.22
CA LEU A 103 -9.54 11.53 -2.59
C LEU A 103 -10.20 10.95 -1.34
N TRP A 104 -9.90 9.68 -1.08
CA TRP A 104 -10.43 8.91 0.04
C TRP A 104 -9.56 9.06 1.29
N ASN A 105 -10.20 9.21 2.45
CA ASN A 105 -9.58 9.46 3.74
C ASN A 105 -10.21 8.55 4.80
N ASN A 106 -9.45 8.20 5.84
CA ASN A 106 -9.96 7.44 6.99
C ASN A 106 -11.14 8.18 7.67
N LEU A 107 -12.07 7.48 8.32
CA LEU A 107 -13.19 8.12 9.03
C LEU A 107 -12.70 9.02 10.18
N SER A 108 -11.56 8.70 10.80
CA SER A 108 -11.04 9.45 11.94
C SER A 108 -10.37 10.78 11.58
N VAL A 109 -10.00 11.01 10.31
CA VAL A 109 -9.38 12.28 9.92
C VAL A 109 -10.41 13.38 9.76
N MET A 110 -10.06 14.56 10.28
CA MET A 110 -10.87 15.77 10.24
C MET A 110 -10.51 16.70 9.08
N GLN A 111 -9.42 16.40 8.37
CA GLN A 111 -8.94 17.13 7.21
C GLN A 111 -8.43 16.15 6.16
N CYS A 112 -8.54 16.51 4.89
CA CYS A 112 -8.04 15.69 3.81
C CYS A 112 -6.52 15.57 3.88
N VAL A 113 -6.01 14.34 3.84
CA VAL A 113 -4.57 14.05 3.88
C VAL A 113 -3.81 14.56 2.66
N HIS A 114 -4.47 15.15 1.67
CA HIS A 114 -3.82 15.63 0.45
C HIS A 114 -3.95 17.14 0.27
N CYS A 115 -5.15 17.69 0.38
CA CYS A 115 -5.42 19.12 0.16
C CYS A 115 -5.81 19.88 1.43
N LEU A 116 -5.78 19.22 2.60
CA LEU A 116 -6.11 19.80 3.91
C LEU A 116 -7.54 20.34 4.08
N THR A 117 -8.40 20.21 3.07
CA THR A 117 -9.82 20.55 3.16
C THR A 117 -10.47 19.83 4.34
N ALA A 118 -11.17 20.57 5.20
CA ALA A 118 -11.89 20.02 6.33
C ALA A 118 -12.89 18.94 5.87
N LEU A 119 -12.97 17.83 6.61
CA LEU A 119 -13.82 16.69 6.30
C LEU A 119 -14.81 16.41 7.43
N GLY A 120 -16.10 16.46 7.11
CA GLY A 120 -17.19 16.21 8.04
C GLY A 120 -17.89 14.86 7.82
N ASP A 121 -19.02 14.68 8.49
CA ASP A 121 -19.87 13.50 8.32
C ASP A 121 -20.57 13.49 6.94
N GLU A 122 -20.75 14.67 6.33
CA GLU A 122 -21.26 14.85 4.99
C GLU A 122 -20.35 14.26 3.91
N ASP A 123 -19.07 14.01 4.23
CA ASP A 123 -18.09 13.40 3.32
C ASP A 123 -18.04 11.88 3.43
N ILE A 124 -18.73 11.27 4.41
CA ILE A 124 -18.74 9.81 4.59
C ILE A 124 -19.50 9.15 3.42
N ARG A 125 -18.83 8.25 2.72
CA ARG A 125 -19.36 7.47 1.59
C ARG A 125 -19.07 5.98 1.81
N LEU A 126 -19.91 5.13 1.21
CA LEU A 126 -19.62 3.71 1.10
C LEU A 126 -18.39 3.53 0.22
N ARG A 127 -17.40 2.79 0.71
CA ARG A 127 -16.20 2.43 -0.02
C ARG A 127 -16.59 1.46 -1.13
N VAL A 128 -16.20 1.77 -2.38
CA VAL A 128 -16.17 0.76 -3.45
C VAL A 128 -15.08 -0.27 -3.14
N VAL A 129 -15.13 -1.45 -3.79
CA VAL A 129 -14.18 -2.55 -3.58
C VAL A 129 -12.75 -2.01 -3.50
N ASP A 130 -12.06 -2.35 -2.41
CA ASP A 130 -10.72 -1.84 -2.11
C ASP A 130 -9.78 -2.08 -3.29
N PRO A 131 -9.20 -1.02 -3.88
CA PRO A 131 -8.41 -1.18 -5.08
C PRO A 131 -7.17 -2.06 -4.94
N LEU A 132 -6.52 -2.04 -3.79
CA LEU A 132 -5.37 -2.92 -3.52
C LEU A 132 -5.82 -4.37 -3.45
N CYS A 133 -6.91 -4.64 -2.74
CA CYS A 133 -7.52 -5.97 -2.66
C CYS A 133 -7.99 -6.46 -4.04
N ARG A 134 -8.64 -5.61 -4.84
CA ARG A 134 -9.04 -5.94 -6.21
C ARG A 134 -7.82 -6.32 -7.04
N THR A 135 -6.78 -5.48 -7.04
CA THR A 135 -5.56 -5.70 -7.84
C THR A 135 -4.78 -6.93 -7.38
N ALA A 136 -4.67 -7.15 -6.08
CA ALA A 136 -4.04 -8.35 -5.52
C ALA A 136 -4.79 -9.63 -5.92
N ASN A 137 -6.10 -9.57 -6.09
CA ASN A 137 -6.93 -10.73 -6.44
C ASN A 137 -7.28 -10.87 -7.94
N SER A 138 -7.00 -9.85 -8.77
CA SER A 138 -7.25 -9.90 -10.22
C SER A 138 -6.50 -11.03 -10.90
N ARG A 139 -7.15 -11.73 -11.85
CA ARG A 139 -6.49 -12.73 -12.69
C ARG A 139 -5.68 -12.05 -13.79
N ARG A 140 -4.63 -12.72 -14.25
CA ARG A 140 -3.82 -12.27 -15.39
C ARG A 140 -4.73 -12.15 -16.62
N GLY A 141 -4.87 -10.94 -17.18
CA GLY A 141 -5.72 -10.64 -18.34
C GLY A 141 -7.06 -9.94 -18.05
N GLU A 142 -7.52 -9.88 -16.79
CA GLU A 142 -8.79 -9.20 -16.46
C GLU A 142 -8.69 -7.66 -16.48
N THR A 143 -7.47 -7.11 -16.58
CA THR A 143 -7.21 -5.67 -16.51
C THR A 143 -7.47 -4.92 -17.81
N GLU A 144 -7.73 -5.60 -18.93
CA GLU A 144 -7.82 -4.99 -20.26
C GLU A 144 -9.13 -4.22 -20.52
N ASN A 145 -10.18 -4.43 -19.73
CA ASN A 145 -11.48 -3.78 -19.92
C ASN A 145 -11.60 -2.36 -19.28
N GLY A 146 -10.53 -1.57 -19.34
CA GLY A 146 -10.62 -0.10 -19.42
C GLY A 146 -10.93 0.70 -18.15
N THR A 147 -10.90 0.13 -16.95
CA THR A 147 -11.18 0.89 -15.70
C THR A 147 -10.14 0.73 -14.59
N VAL A 148 -9.02 0.06 -14.84
CA VAL A 148 -8.04 -0.16 -13.78
C VAL A 148 -7.07 1.01 -13.71
N GLU A 149 -7.34 1.89 -12.73
CA GLU A 149 -6.55 3.08 -12.33
C GLU A 149 -5.13 2.73 -11.82
N TYR A 150 -4.73 1.46 -11.82
CA TYR A 150 -3.51 0.96 -11.18
C TYR A 150 -2.61 0.25 -12.18
N VAL A 151 -1.35 0.65 -12.20
CA VAL A 151 -0.33 0.01 -13.03
C VAL A 151 0.42 -1.04 -12.21
N MET A 152 0.16 -2.30 -12.50
CA MET A 152 0.87 -3.44 -11.93
C MET A 152 2.25 -3.57 -12.58
N LEU A 153 3.29 -3.60 -11.75
CA LEU A 153 4.70 -3.71 -12.19
C LEU A 153 5.27 -5.11 -11.97
N HIS A 154 4.78 -5.80 -10.94
CA HIS A 154 5.22 -7.16 -10.63
C HIS A 154 4.11 -7.94 -9.93
N ARG A 155 4.04 -9.23 -10.22
CA ARG A 155 3.16 -10.16 -9.53
C ARG A 155 3.88 -11.49 -9.36
N CYS A 156 3.86 -12.01 -8.14
CA CYS A 156 4.23 -13.39 -7.84
C CYS A 156 3.15 -14.04 -6.97
N PHE A 157 3.41 -15.26 -6.50
CA PHE A 157 2.49 -15.94 -5.59
C PHE A 157 2.33 -15.21 -4.24
N ASP A 158 3.42 -14.64 -3.73
CA ASP A 158 3.45 -14.06 -2.37
C ASP A 158 2.91 -12.63 -2.32
N PHE A 159 3.15 -11.82 -3.36
CA PHE A 159 2.79 -10.39 -3.37
C PHE A 159 2.69 -9.81 -4.78
N THR A 160 2.09 -8.62 -4.84
CA THR A 160 1.93 -7.79 -6.04
C THR A 160 2.56 -6.41 -5.80
N ILE A 161 3.29 -5.86 -6.76
CA ILE A 161 3.83 -4.49 -6.73
C ILE A 161 3.17 -3.68 -7.83
N MET A 162 2.72 -2.48 -7.47
CA MET A 162 2.09 -1.53 -8.39
C MET A 162 2.59 -0.11 -8.13
N VAL A 163 2.39 0.79 -9.10
CA VAL A 163 2.52 2.23 -8.85
C VAL A 163 1.45 2.65 -7.85
N HIS A 164 1.83 3.38 -6.80
CA HIS A 164 0.86 3.82 -5.80
C HIS A 164 -0.20 4.73 -6.46
N PRO A 165 -1.49 4.58 -6.16
CA PRO A 165 -2.58 5.35 -6.77
C PRO A 165 -2.40 6.87 -6.71
N GLN A 166 -1.82 7.32 -5.60
CA GLN A 166 -1.57 8.72 -5.30
C GLN A 166 -0.08 8.88 -4.98
N PRO A 167 0.80 8.98 -5.99
CA PRO A 167 2.23 9.09 -5.76
C PRO A 167 2.55 10.35 -4.95
N SER A 168 3.30 10.19 -3.86
CA SER A 168 3.67 11.29 -2.96
C SER A 168 5.10 11.77 -3.18
N ALA A 169 5.84 11.16 -4.11
CA ALA A 169 7.23 11.47 -4.42
C ALA A 169 7.55 11.25 -5.91
N ALA A 170 8.83 11.24 -6.29
CA ALA A 170 9.28 10.98 -7.66
C ALA A 170 8.90 9.57 -8.12
N ILE A 171 9.16 8.57 -7.28
CA ILE A 171 8.69 7.20 -7.47
C ILE A 171 8.00 6.78 -6.17
N HIS A 172 6.76 6.29 -6.27
CA HIS A 172 6.03 5.74 -5.13
C HIS A 172 5.38 4.43 -5.57
N LEU A 173 5.87 3.32 -5.01
CA LEU A 173 5.34 1.98 -5.26
C LEU A 173 4.58 1.46 -4.04
N SER A 174 3.61 0.58 -4.28
CA SER A 174 2.92 -0.21 -3.27
C SER A 174 3.21 -1.68 -3.49
N ALA A 175 3.86 -2.32 -2.52
CA ALA A 175 3.97 -3.78 -2.47
C ALA A 175 2.92 -4.34 -1.52
N VAL A 176 2.03 -5.18 -2.04
CA VAL A 176 0.86 -5.71 -1.33
C VAL A 176 0.98 -7.23 -1.25
N PRO A 177 1.02 -7.83 -0.04
CA PRO A 177 1.04 -9.28 0.10
C PRO A 177 -0.27 -9.87 -0.43
N ASN A 178 -0.21 -10.98 -1.14
CA ASN A 178 -1.39 -11.69 -1.59
C ASN A 178 -2.02 -12.42 -0.39
N GLY A 179 -3.35 -12.52 -0.35
CA GLY A 179 -4.09 -13.11 0.78
C GLY A 179 -4.77 -12.07 1.66
N THR A 180 -5.25 -12.47 2.84
CA THR A 180 -6.08 -11.62 3.71
C THR A 180 -5.24 -10.92 4.78
N PHE A 181 -4.39 -9.99 4.37
CA PHE A 181 -3.61 -9.14 5.29
C PHE A 181 -4.26 -7.76 5.38
N TYR A 182 -5.01 -7.50 6.44
CA TYR A 182 -5.74 -6.24 6.60
C TYR A 182 -4.82 -5.12 7.09
N ASP A 183 -3.92 -5.44 8.03
CA ASP A 183 -3.02 -4.48 8.65
C ASP A 183 -1.67 -5.10 9.08
N ILE A 184 -0.77 -4.25 9.59
CA ILE A 184 0.55 -4.66 10.07
C ILE A 184 0.47 -5.61 11.28
N LYS A 185 -0.61 -5.58 12.08
CA LYS A 185 -0.80 -6.48 13.23
C LYS A 185 -1.06 -7.92 12.77
N ASN A 186 -1.43 -8.14 11.51
CA ASN A 186 -1.53 -9.49 10.94
C ASN A 186 -0.17 -10.11 10.63
N PHE A 187 0.91 -9.31 10.55
CA PHE A 187 2.25 -9.87 10.32
C PHE A 187 2.73 -10.68 11.53
N ARG A 188 3.59 -11.65 11.23
CA ARG A 188 4.15 -12.66 12.14
C ARG A 188 5.60 -12.87 11.74
N LYS A 189 6.42 -13.41 12.64
CA LYS A 189 7.83 -13.70 12.36
C LYS A 189 8.05 -14.49 11.06
N THR A 190 7.16 -15.43 10.76
CA THR A 190 7.18 -16.23 9.52
C THR A 190 7.03 -15.40 8.24
N HIS A 191 6.53 -14.17 8.33
CA HIS A 191 6.37 -13.27 7.19
C HIS A 191 7.61 -12.40 6.90
N VAL A 192 8.63 -12.41 7.77
CA VAL A 192 9.87 -11.63 7.56
C VAL A 192 10.51 -11.92 6.18
N PRO A 193 10.68 -13.18 5.74
CA PRO A 193 11.26 -13.45 4.41
C PRO A 193 10.45 -12.85 3.26
N MET A 194 9.11 -12.87 3.35
CA MET A 194 8.24 -12.27 2.34
C MET A 194 8.41 -10.76 2.31
N ILE A 195 8.40 -10.08 3.47
CA ILE A 195 8.56 -8.62 3.56
C ILE A 195 9.93 -8.19 3.02
N THR A 196 11.00 -8.91 3.37
CA THR A 196 12.34 -8.66 2.82
C THR A 196 12.37 -8.84 1.30
N LYS A 197 11.74 -9.90 0.77
CA LYS A 197 11.62 -10.14 -0.66
C LYS A 197 10.80 -9.05 -1.37
N MET A 198 9.76 -8.51 -0.74
CA MET A 198 9.02 -7.34 -1.25
C MET A 198 9.94 -6.14 -1.39
N LYS A 199 10.76 -5.82 -0.37
CA LYS A 199 11.71 -4.71 -0.41
C LYS A 199 12.72 -4.89 -1.54
N SER A 200 13.39 -6.03 -1.59
CA SER A 200 14.39 -6.30 -2.64
C SER A 200 13.79 -6.24 -4.04
N ARG A 201 12.52 -6.64 -4.22
CA ARG A 201 11.85 -6.53 -5.51
C ARG A 201 11.48 -5.09 -5.84
N CYS A 202 11.07 -4.28 -4.85
CA CYS A 202 10.90 -2.83 -5.03
C CYS A 202 12.22 -2.16 -5.44
N ASP A 203 13.33 -2.48 -4.77
CA ASP A 203 14.67 -1.95 -5.12
C ASP A 203 14.99 -2.21 -6.62
N ALA A 204 14.75 -3.44 -7.10
CA ALA A 204 14.97 -3.81 -8.50
C ALA A 204 14.04 -3.05 -9.46
N ILE A 205 12.75 -2.92 -9.13
CA ILE A 205 11.79 -2.19 -9.98
C ILE A 205 12.15 -0.70 -10.04
N ILE A 206 12.54 -0.09 -8.92
CA ILE A 206 12.98 1.31 -8.87
C ILE A 206 14.20 1.50 -9.77
N HIS A 207 15.18 0.59 -9.68
CA HIS A 207 16.33 0.59 -10.57
C HIS A 207 15.92 0.57 -12.05
N ASP A 208 15.01 -0.33 -12.41
CA ASP A 208 14.54 -0.49 -13.80
C ASP A 208 13.73 0.73 -14.29
N VAL A 209 12.95 1.36 -13.41
CA VAL A 209 12.22 2.61 -13.72
C VAL A 209 13.19 3.76 -14.00
N ILE A 210 14.20 3.95 -13.16
CA ILE A 210 15.21 5.01 -13.32
C ILE A 210 16.00 4.80 -14.62
N THR A 211 16.41 3.56 -14.89
CA THR A 211 17.16 3.20 -16.10
C THR A 211 16.31 3.15 -17.38
N GLY A 212 14.98 3.21 -17.24
CA GLY A 212 14.04 3.25 -18.37
C GLY A 212 13.65 1.86 -18.91
N HIS A 213 14.00 0.78 -18.22
CA HIS A 213 13.68 -0.60 -18.60
C HIS A 213 12.29 -1.06 -18.15
N ALA A 214 11.67 -0.40 -17.15
CA ALA A 214 10.37 -0.78 -16.62
C ALA A 214 9.47 0.43 -16.30
N GLY A 215 8.18 0.15 -16.11
CA GLY A 215 7.17 1.13 -15.71
C GLY A 215 6.33 1.69 -16.86
N PRO A 216 5.18 2.30 -16.54
CA PRO A 216 4.33 2.95 -17.53
C PRO A 216 4.97 4.23 -18.05
N ASP A 217 4.58 4.66 -19.25
CA ASP A 217 5.19 5.82 -19.92
C ASP A 217 5.08 7.10 -19.08
N TYR A 218 3.96 7.34 -18.40
CA TYR A 218 3.80 8.51 -17.54
C TYR A 218 4.80 8.55 -16.36
N LEU A 219 5.22 7.38 -15.86
CA LEU A 219 6.19 7.30 -14.77
C LEU A 219 7.62 7.44 -15.33
N LYS A 220 7.93 6.68 -16.39
CA LYS A 220 9.25 6.69 -17.06
C LYS A 220 9.62 8.08 -17.58
N ASN A 221 8.62 8.81 -18.07
CA ASN A 221 8.77 10.15 -18.66
C ASN A 221 8.43 11.27 -17.67
N SER A 222 8.22 10.96 -16.38
CA SER A 222 8.01 12.00 -15.38
C SER A 222 9.26 12.88 -15.26
N VAL A 223 9.05 14.17 -15.00
CA VAL A 223 10.13 15.16 -14.88
C VAL A 223 11.20 14.69 -13.88
N SER A 224 10.77 14.17 -12.72
CA SER A 224 11.67 13.70 -11.69
C SER A 224 12.47 12.46 -12.12
N VAL A 225 11.84 11.46 -12.75
CA VAL A 225 12.55 10.25 -13.21
C VAL A 225 13.52 10.59 -14.35
N ASN A 226 13.13 11.46 -15.28
CA ASN A 226 14.03 11.94 -16.34
C ASN A 226 15.23 12.71 -15.77
N HIS A 227 15.02 13.53 -14.74
CA HIS A 227 16.10 14.22 -14.03
C HIS A 227 17.09 13.25 -13.38
N LEU A 228 16.59 12.26 -12.62
CA LEU A 228 17.42 11.20 -12.03
C LEU A 228 18.25 10.46 -13.10
N ARG A 229 17.60 10.09 -14.21
CA ARG A 229 18.26 9.45 -15.35
C ARG A 229 19.35 10.33 -15.95
N GLY A 230 19.08 11.62 -16.11
CA GLY A 230 20.05 12.61 -16.61
C GLY A 230 21.29 12.70 -15.73
N ILE A 231 21.12 12.72 -14.40
CA ILE A 231 22.25 12.76 -13.45
C ILE A 231 23.16 11.52 -13.59
N ILE A 232 22.57 10.35 -13.79
CA ILE A 232 23.31 9.09 -13.94
C ILE A 232 24.07 9.03 -15.28
N GLN A 233 23.50 9.63 -16.33
CA GLN A 233 24.06 9.61 -17.69
C GLN A 233 25.05 10.75 -17.95
N ALA A 234 24.98 11.85 -17.21
CA ALA A 234 25.84 13.02 -17.41
C ALA A 234 27.34 12.68 -17.20
N PRO A 235 28.23 13.10 -18.12
CA PRO A 235 29.68 12.92 -17.95
C PRO A 235 30.17 13.78 -16.78
N GLN A 236 30.60 13.14 -15.69
CA GLN A 236 31.11 13.81 -14.49
C GLN A 236 32.57 14.21 -14.69
N ARG A 237 32.88 15.51 -14.68
CA ARG A 237 34.26 16.01 -14.62
C ARG A 237 34.70 16.06 -13.16
N GLY A 238 35.49 15.08 -12.73
CA GLY A 238 36.22 15.11 -11.45
C GLY A 238 35.46 14.62 -10.20
N SER A 239 34.17 14.25 -10.30
CA SER A 239 33.42 13.67 -9.17
C SER A 239 33.18 12.15 -9.36
N LYS A 240 32.99 11.42 -8.24
CA LYS A 240 32.66 9.99 -8.27
C LYS A 240 31.35 9.78 -9.04
N ARG A 241 31.37 8.94 -10.07
CA ARG A 241 30.18 8.60 -10.86
C ARG A 241 29.10 8.05 -9.94
N ARG A 242 27.96 8.75 -9.89
CA ARG A 242 26.77 8.33 -9.14
C ARG A 242 26.18 7.08 -9.80
N LYS A 243 25.89 6.07 -9.00
CA LYS A 243 25.27 4.83 -9.45
C LYS A 243 23.77 4.87 -9.15
N VAL A 244 22.98 4.14 -9.93
CA VAL A 244 21.54 3.95 -9.64
C VAL A 244 21.33 3.36 -8.25
N SER A 245 22.24 2.48 -7.81
CA SER A 245 22.23 1.91 -6.46
C SER A 245 22.25 2.97 -5.35
N ASP A 246 22.95 4.09 -5.57
CA ASP A 246 23.08 5.17 -4.60
C ASP A 246 21.78 5.99 -4.49
N ILE A 247 20.91 5.93 -5.51
CA ILE A 247 19.57 6.54 -5.47
C ILE A 247 18.58 5.56 -4.82
N VAL A 248 18.68 4.28 -5.15
CA VAL A 248 17.83 3.22 -4.59
C VAL A 248 18.05 3.06 -3.09
N SER A 249 19.27 3.29 -2.59
CA SER A 249 19.58 3.24 -1.15
C SER A 249 18.86 4.32 -0.34
N GLU A 250 18.49 5.44 -0.96
CA GLU A 250 17.75 6.54 -0.31
C GLU A 250 16.23 6.31 -0.31
N ALA A 251 15.77 5.15 -0.80
CA ALA A 251 14.34 4.84 -0.81
C ALA A 251 13.82 4.61 0.62
N ILE A 252 12.72 5.27 0.94
CA ILE A 252 12.02 5.15 2.22
C ILE A 252 11.02 4.01 2.15
N TYR A 253 11.08 3.11 3.14
CA TYR A 253 10.21 1.95 3.23
C TYR A 253 9.39 1.97 4.52
N GLY A 254 8.11 1.65 4.43
CA GLY A 254 7.26 1.54 5.61
C GLY A 254 5.81 1.18 5.29
N PHE A 255 4.97 1.24 6.31
CA PHE A 255 3.56 0.87 6.27
C PHE A 255 2.71 1.93 6.96
N ASN A 256 1.44 2.06 6.59
CA ASN A 256 0.49 2.85 7.35
C ASN A 256 -0.41 2.00 8.26
N TYR A 257 -0.63 2.45 9.49
CA TYR A 257 -1.60 1.87 10.41
C TYR A 257 -2.36 2.93 11.24
N PRO A 258 -3.72 2.96 11.17
CA PRO A 258 -4.55 2.17 10.25
C PRO A 258 -4.28 2.53 8.79
N ASN A 259 -4.33 1.53 7.91
CA ASN A 259 -4.18 1.77 6.48
C ASN A 259 -5.46 2.43 5.91
N ASN A 260 -5.30 3.31 4.92
CA ASN A 260 -6.41 3.82 4.12
C ASN A 260 -7.04 2.72 3.26
N PHE A 261 -6.28 1.65 3.00
CA PHE A 261 -6.75 0.46 2.31
C PHE A 261 -7.18 -0.64 3.30
N SER A 262 -8.12 -1.49 2.86
CA SER A 262 -8.53 -2.67 3.62
C SER A 262 -7.53 -3.82 3.45
N HIS A 263 -6.35 -3.52 2.92
CA HIS A 263 -5.26 -4.45 2.67
C HIS A 263 -3.96 -3.75 3.03
N VAL A 264 -3.09 -4.39 3.80
CA VAL A 264 -1.77 -3.82 4.14
C VAL A 264 -0.94 -3.64 2.88
N GLY A 265 -0.26 -2.51 2.75
CA GLY A 265 0.66 -2.23 1.66
C GLY A 265 1.95 -1.64 2.20
N MET A 266 3.08 -2.15 1.74
CA MET A 266 4.38 -1.54 1.98
C MET A 266 4.58 -0.42 0.95
N HIS A 267 4.86 0.77 1.44
CA HIS A 267 5.27 1.92 0.65
C HIS A 267 6.76 1.82 0.36
N ALA A 268 7.13 2.03 -0.91
CA ALA A 268 8.52 2.22 -1.34
C ALA A 268 8.61 3.56 -2.07
N ILE A 269 9.30 4.53 -1.47
CA ILE A 269 9.23 5.94 -1.85
C ILE A 269 10.62 6.47 -2.15
N VAL A 270 10.82 6.97 -3.36
CA VAL A 270 12.06 7.64 -3.77
C VAL A 270 11.79 9.14 -3.85
N PRO A 271 12.53 9.97 -3.09
CA PRO A 271 12.48 11.43 -3.19
C PRO A 271 12.76 11.98 -4.61
N PRO A 272 12.45 13.26 -4.91
CA PRO A 272 11.84 14.26 -4.02
C PRO A 272 10.39 13.97 -3.63
N ILE A 273 10.05 14.20 -2.36
CA ILE A 273 8.73 14.07 -1.77
C ILE A 273 7.93 15.34 -2.07
N LYS A 274 6.72 15.15 -2.62
CA LYS A 274 5.74 16.19 -2.95
C LYS A 274 4.72 16.39 -1.83
N CYS A 275 4.42 15.34 -1.06
CA CYS A 275 3.44 15.38 0.02
C CYS A 275 3.89 14.51 1.19
N PHE A 276 4.13 15.13 2.34
CA PHE A 276 4.59 14.45 3.55
C PHE A 276 3.47 13.84 4.40
N ASN A 277 2.20 14.08 4.06
CA ASN A 277 1.07 13.67 4.90
C ASN A 277 0.97 12.15 5.12
N LEU A 278 1.53 11.34 4.21
CA LEU A 278 1.63 9.88 4.36
C LEU A 278 2.45 9.46 5.58
N PHE A 279 3.43 10.28 5.96
CA PHE A 279 4.40 9.98 7.01
C PHE A 279 3.98 10.50 8.38
N LYS A 280 2.85 11.21 8.48
CA LYS A 280 2.37 11.77 9.74
C LYS A 280 2.19 10.68 10.78
N SER A 281 2.85 10.85 11.91
CA SER A 281 2.71 9.96 13.04
C SER A 281 1.35 10.11 13.73
N PRO A 282 0.85 9.09 14.47
CA PRO A 282 1.37 7.73 14.71
C PRO A 282 1.08 6.75 13.57
N PHE A 283 0.81 7.25 12.36
CA PHE A 283 0.25 6.43 11.29
C PHE A 283 1.30 5.77 10.42
N PHE A 284 2.56 6.21 10.41
CA PHE A 284 3.62 5.61 9.60
C PHE A 284 4.55 4.74 10.44
N TYR A 285 4.79 3.52 9.97
CA TYR A 285 5.63 2.51 10.61
C TYR A 285 6.81 2.22 9.68
N PRO A 286 8.01 2.73 9.99
CA PRO A 286 9.21 2.43 9.22
C PRO A 286 9.45 0.93 9.10
N LEU A 287 9.96 0.49 7.95
CA LEU A 287 10.23 -0.93 7.70
C LEU A 287 11.19 -1.51 8.75
N SER A 288 12.18 -0.73 9.19
CA SER A 288 13.13 -1.10 10.26
C SER A 288 12.41 -1.47 11.57
N LYS A 289 11.45 -0.64 12.01
CA LYS A 289 10.61 -0.93 13.18
C LYS A 289 9.81 -2.22 12.99
N VAL A 290 9.14 -2.36 11.85
CA VAL A 290 8.29 -3.53 11.56
C VAL A 290 9.12 -4.83 11.59
N LEU A 291 10.29 -4.84 10.95
CA LEU A 291 11.17 -6.01 10.97
C LEU A 291 11.69 -6.32 12.38
N SER A 292 12.14 -5.29 13.12
CA SER A 292 12.60 -5.43 14.50
C SER A 292 11.51 -6.03 15.41
N ASP A 293 10.28 -5.50 15.36
CA ASP A 293 9.15 -6.05 16.11
C ASP A 293 8.88 -7.51 15.75
N LEU A 294 8.92 -7.87 14.46
CA LEU A 294 8.69 -9.25 14.03
C LEU A 294 9.80 -10.21 14.45
N GLU A 295 11.05 -9.75 14.46
CA GLU A 295 12.19 -10.57 14.86
C GLU A 295 12.21 -10.84 16.37
N HIS A 296 11.98 -9.79 17.17
CA HIS A 296 12.10 -9.83 18.62
C HIS A 296 10.78 -10.17 19.34
N LEU A 297 9.64 -9.70 18.83
CA LEU A 297 8.33 -9.83 19.47
C LEU A 297 7.41 -10.80 18.74
N SER A 298 7.82 -11.32 17.57
CA SER A 298 7.03 -12.20 16.69
C SER A 298 5.76 -11.61 16.11
N GLN A 299 5.46 -10.34 16.40
CA GLN A 299 4.30 -9.58 15.93
C GLN A 299 4.62 -8.08 15.94
N VAL A 300 3.97 -7.31 15.08
CA VAL A 300 4.13 -5.85 15.05
C VAL A 300 3.32 -5.22 16.18
N LYS A 301 3.97 -4.40 17.02
CA LYS A 301 3.27 -3.62 18.06
C LYS A 301 2.87 -2.25 17.50
N ALA A 302 1.60 -1.92 17.63
CA ALA A 302 1.15 -0.56 17.42
C ALA A 302 1.74 0.36 18.49
N TYR A 303 1.92 1.63 18.16
CA TYR A 303 2.32 2.64 19.16
C TYR A 303 1.33 2.64 20.32
N THR A 304 1.87 2.59 21.53
CA THR A 304 1.13 2.81 22.77
C THR A 304 0.59 4.25 22.81
N ALA A 305 -0.35 4.53 23.73
CA ALA A 305 -0.91 5.88 23.86
C ALA A 305 0.19 6.91 24.20
N ASP A 306 1.16 6.54 25.04
CA ASP A 306 2.26 7.39 25.42
C ASP A 306 3.24 7.63 24.27
N GLU A 307 3.60 6.59 23.50
CA GLU A 307 4.42 6.73 22.29
C GLU A 307 3.71 7.59 21.24
N ALA A 308 2.41 7.38 21.03
CA ALA A 308 1.63 8.19 20.10
C ALA A 308 1.59 9.66 20.55
N LYS A 309 1.44 9.93 21.86
CA LYS A 309 1.51 11.28 22.41
C LYS A 309 2.87 11.93 22.17
N GLN A 310 3.96 11.21 22.45
CA GLN A 310 5.31 11.70 22.20
C GLN A 310 5.52 12.00 20.70
N LEU A 311 5.01 11.15 19.82
CA LEU A 311 5.10 11.34 18.39
C LEU A 311 4.25 12.52 17.87
N TYR A 312 3.15 12.85 18.55
CA TYR A 312 2.39 14.07 18.26
C TYR A 312 3.11 15.34 18.72
N GLU A 313 3.85 15.27 19.83
CA GLU A 313 4.64 16.40 20.36
C GLU A 313 5.92 16.61 19.55
N LYS A 314 6.60 15.52 19.19
CA LYS A 314 7.83 15.50 18.40
C LYS A 314 7.85 14.28 17.48
N ASP A 315 7.51 14.49 16.21
CA ASP A 315 7.46 13.43 15.22
C ASP A 315 8.87 13.12 14.68
N ILE A 316 9.65 12.34 15.44
CA ILE A 316 11.02 11.95 15.07
C ILE A 316 11.09 11.22 13.72
N ILE A 317 10.02 10.55 13.32
CA ILE A 317 9.93 9.82 12.05
C ILE A 317 9.80 10.83 10.92
N MET A 318 8.95 11.85 11.09
CA MET A 318 8.84 12.95 10.14
C MET A 318 10.14 13.74 10.02
N GLU A 319 10.81 14.04 11.14
CA GLU A 319 12.11 14.74 11.14
C GLU A 319 13.13 13.99 10.26
N GLU A 320 13.30 12.68 10.49
CA GLU A 320 14.19 11.83 9.68
C GLU A 320 13.82 11.85 8.19
N ILE A 321 12.53 11.78 7.86
CA ILE A 321 12.06 11.75 6.47
C ILE A 321 12.26 13.09 5.76
N VAL A 322 12.07 14.21 6.47
CA VAL A 322 12.35 15.55 5.96
C VAL A 322 13.85 15.71 5.71
N ASP A 323 14.70 15.21 6.61
CA ASP A 323 16.16 15.26 6.46
C ASP A 323 16.65 14.40 5.30
N ILE A 324 16.07 13.21 5.11
CA ILE A 324 16.34 12.36 3.93
C ILE A 324 15.95 13.09 2.65
N ASP A 325 14.76 13.68 2.58
CA ASP A 325 14.30 14.43 1.39
C ASP A 325 15.18 15.65 1.10
N ALA A 326 15.54 16.42 2.12
CA ALA A 326 16.40 17.59 1.99
C ALA A 326 17.81 17.21 1.52
N THR A 327 18.40 16.18 2.12
CA THR A 327 19.71 15.65 1.73
C THR A 327 19.68 15.14 0.30
N PHE A 328 18.62 14.41 -0.07
CA PHE A 328 18.43 13.92 -1.44
C PHE A 328 18.34 15.07 -2.44
N ARG A 329 17.57 16.12 -2.14
CA ARG A 329 17.44 17.29 -3.02
C ARG A 329 18.77 18.02 -3.19
N ALA A 330 19.50 18.25 -2.10
CA ALA A 330 20.82 18.87 -2.13
C ALA A 330 21.81 18.03 -2.95
N GLN A 331 21.80 16.70 -2.76
CA GLN A 331 22.68 15.79 -3.47
C GLN A 331 22.34 15.73 -4.96
N TYR A 332 21.07 15.57 -5.33
CA TYR A 332 20.62 15.30 -6.70
C TYR A 332 20.12 16.54 -7.45
N GLY A 333 20.18 17.74 -6.87
CA GLY A 333 19.85 19.00 -7.53
C GLY A 333 18.37 19.13 -7.92
N PHE A 334 17.49 18.98 -6.93
CA PHE A 334 16.02 19.09 -7.08
C PHE A 334 15.42 20.31 -6.39
#